data_AF-A0A929QKB3-F1
#
_entry.id   AF-A0A929QKB3-F1
#
_cell.length_a   1.000
_cell.length_b   1.000
_cell.length_c   1.000
_cell.angle_alpha   90.00
_cell.angle_beta   90.00
_cell.angle_gamma   90.00
#
_symmetry.space_group_name_H-M   'P 1'
#
loop_
_entity.id
_entity.type
_entity.pdbx_description
1 polymer ?
#
loop_
_entity_poly.entity_id
_entity_poly.type
_entity_poly.pdbx_seq_one_letter_code
_entity_poly.pdbx_strand_id
1 'polypeptide(L)'
;IGAVVDCAHGAGLSVVMPAWMKWYKSRNLKAFKRFGKEIFGVDDADEAIKKLKEWFSKIGTPTSLIEIGVDESNLDEIMALVYDYAKGRGLEQIYTKEAISEIFALAR
;
A
#
# COMPACT_ATOMS: atom_id res chain seq x y z
N ILE A 1 -8.60 -5.19 -4.67
CA ILE A 1 -8.03 -6.38 -4.02
C ILE A 1 -9.16 -7.30 -3.55
N GLY A 2 -9.83 -7.02 -2.42
CA GLY A 2 -10.89 -7.90 -1.88
C GLY A 2 -12.10 -8.20 -2.79
N ALA A 3 -12.28 -7.43 -3.87
CA ALA A 3 -13.30 -7.69 -4.88
C ALA A 3 -12.92 -8.82 -5.87
N VAL A 4 -11.62 -9.12 -6.01
CA VAL A 4 -11.08 -10.14 -6.93
C VAL A 4 -10.57 -11.35 -6.15
N VAL A 5 -9.87 -11.09 -5.04
CA VAL A 5 -9.38 -12.14 -4.13
C VAL A 5 -10.21 -12.13 -2.85
N ASP A 6 -10.54 -13.31 -2.32
CA ASP A 6 -11.25 -13.44 -1.04
C ASP A 6 -10.32 -13.16 0.14
N CYS A 7 -10.08 -11.87 0.39
CA CYS A 7 -9.27 -11.41 1.51
C CYS A 7 -10.06 -10.45 2.41
N ALA A 8 -9.85 -10.54 3.73
CA ALA A 8 -10.40 -9.58 4.66
C ALA A 8 -9.93 -8.15 4.34
N HIS A 9 -10.78 -7.16 4.53
CA HIS A 9 -10.45 -5.75 4.22
C HIS A 9 -9.16 -5.28 4.93
N GLY A 10 -8.99 -5.62 6.21
CA GLY A 10 -7.80 -5.29 6.98
C GLY A 10 -6.52 -5.95 6.45
N ALA A 11 -6.61 -7.17 5.90
CA ALA A 11 -5.49 -7.87 5.29
C ALA A 11 -5.02 -7.19 4.00
N GLY A 12 -5.95 -6.74 3.16
CA GLY A 12 -5.60 -5.93 1.98
C GLY A 12 -4.91 -4.61 2.36
N LEU A 13 -5.37 -3.96 3.44
CA LEU A 13 -4.77 -2.71 3.92
C LEU A 13 -3.38 -2.90 4.50
N SER A 14 -3.12 -3.95 5.30
CA SER A 14 -1.79 -4.19 5.88
C SER A 14 -0.71 -4.42 4.81
N VAL A 15 -1.11 -4.95 3.65
CA VAL A 15 -0.25 -5.12 2.47
C VAL A 15 -0.02 -3.81 1.73
N VAL A 16 -1.09 -3.10 1.35
CA VAL A 16 -0.97 -1.93 0.45
C VAL A 16 -0.54 -0.66 1.17
N MET A 17 -0.89 -0.47 2.44
CA MET A 17 -0.62 0.79 3.15
C MET A 17 0.88 1.13 3.20
N PRO A 18 1.80 0.23 3.60
CA PRO A 18 3.24 0.53 3.57
C PRO A 18 3.74 0.86 2.17
N ALA A 19 3.23 0.20 1.13
CA ALA A 19 3.60 0.44 -0.26
C ALA A 19 3.14 1.81 -0.77
N TRP A 20 1.88 2.17 -0.50
CA TRP A 20 1.34 3.50 -0.80
C TRP A 20 2.11 4.59 -0.06
N MET A 21 2.46 4.37 1.21
CA MET A 21 3.27 5.32 1.98
C MET A 21 4.65 5.52 1.34
N LYS A 22 5.34 4.44 0.91
CA LYS A 22 6.62 4.55 0.20
C LYS A 22 6.51 5.38 -1.07
N TRP A 23 5.45 5.18 -1.85
CA TRP A 23 5.19 5.93 -3.08
C TRP A 23 4.85 7.41 -2.82
N TYR A 24 4.03 7.70 -1.80
CA TYR A 24 3.54 9.04 -1.52
C TYR A 24 4.47 9.89 -0.65
N LYS A 25 5.43 9.29 0.06
CA LYS A 25 6.22 9.96 1.11
C LYS A 25 6.88 11.27 0.66
N SER A 26 7.40 11.32 -0.56
CA SER A 26 8.10 12.50 -1.09
C SER A 26 7.19 13.73 -1.19
N ARG A 27 5.89 13.51 -1.37
CA ARG A 27 4.87 14.57 -1.47
C ARG A 27 4.48 15.14 -0.11
N ASN A 28 4.75 14.42 0.99
CA ASN A 28 4.42 14.88 2.34
C ASN A 28 5.41 14.36 3.40
N LEU A 29 6.71 14.57 3.16
CA LEU A 29 7.78 13.99 3.98
C LEU A 29 7.65 14.38 5.46
N LYS A 30 7.23 15.61 5.75
CA LYS A 30 7.04 16.12 7.12
C LYS A 30 6.03 15.29 7.91
N ALA A 31 4.91 14.88 7.28
CA ALA A 31 3.91 14.06 7.95
C ALA A 31 4.44 12.66 8.26
N PHE A 32 5.17 12.05 7.33
CA PHE A 32 5.74 10.71 7.54
C PHE A 32 6.87 10.69 8.56
N LYS A 33 7.72 11.72 8.61
CA LYS A 33 8.71 11.88 9.69
C LYS A 33 8.05 12.05 11.05
N ARG A 34 7.00 12.89 11.14
CA ARG A 34 6.22 13.04 12.38
C ARG A 34 5.61 11.70 12.80
N PHE A 35 5.00 10.96 11.87
CA PHE A 35 4.47 9.62 12.15
C PHE A 35 5.55 8.69 12.72
N GLY A 36 6.74 8.64 12.09
CA GLY A 36 7.88 7.88 12.60
C GLY A 36 8.27 8.27 14.03
N LYS A 37 8.37 9.57 14.29
CA LYS A 37 8.81 10.08 15.60
C LYS A 37 7.80 9.75 16.69
N GLU A 38 6.52 10.04 16.45
CA GLU A 38 5.48 9.92 17.48
C GLU A 38 5.05 8.47 17.74
N ILE A 39 5.08 7.61 16.72
CA ILE A 39 4.58 6.22 16.84
C ILE A 39 5.72 5.23 17.11
N PHE A 40 6.89 5.47 16.52
CA PHE A 40 7.99 4.51 16.54
C PHE A 40 9.30 5.06 17.13
N GLY A 41 9.35 6.35 17.49
CA GLY A 41 10.54 6.99 18.03
C GLY A 41 11.67 7.21 17.03
N VAL A 42 11.38 7.23 15.71
CA VAL A 42 12.38 7.38 14.64
C VAL A 42 12.17 8.65 13.83
N ASP A 43 13.24 9.37 13.47
CA ASP A 43 13.18 10.60 12.66
C ASP A 43 13.50 10.36 11.18
N ASP A 44 13.07 9.19 10.68
CA ASP A 44 13.22 8.79 9.28
C ASP A 44 11.91 8.17 8.76
N ALA A 45 11.48 8.62 7.58
CA ALA A 45 10.20 8.20 7.00
C ALA A 45 10.26 6.75 6.48
N ASP A 46 11.39 6.33 5.92
CA ASP A 46 11.56 4.96 5.43
C ASP A 46 11.63 3.96 6.57
N GLU A 47 12.34 4.30 7.64
CA GLU A 47 12.38 3.51 8.86
C GLU A 47 10.99 3.40 9.50
N ALA A 48 10.22 4.50 9.54
CA ALA A 48 8.84 4.49 10.05
C ALA A 48 7.93 3.53 9.26
N ILE A 49 8.01 3.57 7.92
CA ILE A 49 7.23 2.69 7.05
C ILE A 49 7.67 1.23 7.22
N LYS A 50 8.97 0.98 7.37
CA LYS A 50 9.51 -0.36 7.67
C LYS A 50 8.97 -0.88 8.99
N LYS A 51 9.01 -0.09 10.07
CA LYS A 51 8.49 -0.46 11.40
C LYS A 51 6.98 -0.71 11.39
N LEU A 52 6.23 0.02 10.56
CA LEU A 52 4.80 -0.27 10.35
C LEU A 52 4.59 -1.63 9.71
N LYS A 53 5.35 -1.99 8.66
CA LYS A 53 5.29 -3.31 8.03
C LYS A 53 5.69 -4.42 9.03
N GLU A 54 6.75 -4.20 9.82
CA GLU A 54 7.16 -5.12 10.89
C GLU A 54 6.08 -5.30 11.95
N TRP A 55 5.37 -4.21 12.32
CA TRP A 55 4.24 -4.28 13.25
C TRP A 55 3.11 -5.13 12.70
N PHE A 56 2.72 -4.94 11.43
CA PHE A 56 1.68 -5.75 10.77
C PHE A 56 2.05 -7.25 10.79
N SER A 57 3.30 -7.58 10.47
CA SER A 57 3.81 -8.94 10.56
C SER A 57 3.76 -9.48 12.00
N LYS A 58 4.20 -8.67 12.98
CA LYS A 58 4.20 -9.05 14.41
C LYS A 58 2.82 -9.38 14.95
N ILE A 59 1.78 -8.67 14.50
CA ILE A 59 0.40 -8.93 14.94
C ILE A 59 -0.32 -10.00 14.10
N GLY A 60 0.40 -10.68 13.18
CA GLY A 60 -0.13 -11.79 12.40
C GLY A 60 -0.97 -11.37 11.19
N THR A 61 -0.83 -10.12 10.72
CA THR A 61 -1.49 -9.66 9.49
C THR A 61 -0.55 -9.78 8.29
N PRO A 62 -1.07 -10.04 7.09
CA PRO A 62 -0.23 -10.25 5.92
C PRO A 62 0.45 -8.95 5.47
N THR A 63 1.61 -9.08 4.85
CA THR A 63 2.46 -7.92 4.47
C THR A 63 2.97 -7.95 3.04
N SER A 64 2.55 -8.93 2.24
CA SER A 64 2.82 -9.03 0.81
C SER A 64 1.56 -9.42 0.03
N LEU A 65 1.53 -9.11 -1.26
CA LEU A 65 0.42 -9.48 -2.16
C LEU A 65 0.21 -11.00 -2.23
N ILE A 66 1.30 -11.78 -2.23
CA ILE A 66 1.25 -13.25 -2.30
C ILE A 66 0.56 -13.84 -1.07
N GLU A 67 0.79 -13.29 0.12
CA GLU A 67 0.16 -13.76 1.37
C GLU A 67 -1.38 -13.62 1.37
N ILE A 68 -1.93 -12.78 0.50
CA ILE A 68 -3.39 -12.58 0.34
C ILE A 68 -3.94 -13.15 -0.98
N GLY A 69 -3.17 -14.00 -1.67
CA GLY A 69 -3.60 -14.67 -2.90
C GLY A 69 -3.57 -13.79 -4.15
N VAL A 70 -2.83 -12.67 -4.13
CA VAL A 70 -2.61 -11.85 -5.32
C VAL A 70 -1.31 -12.27 -6.00
N ASP A 71 -1.41 -12.66 -7.26
CA ASP A 71 -0.30 -13.07 -8.11
C ASP A 71 -0.48 -12.51 -9.53
N GLU A 72 0.44 -12.85 -10.44
CA GLU A 72 0.42 -12.36 -11.82
C GLU A 72 -0.84 -12.78 -12.60
N SER A 73 -1.60 -13.79 -12.15
CA SER A 73 -2.84 -14.21 -12.83
C SER A 73 -4.02 -13.27 -12.58
N ASN A 74 -4.00 -12.52 -11.47
CA ASN A 74 -5.10 -11.63 -11.06
C ASN A 74 -4.68 -10.17 -10.84
N LEU A 75 -3.37 -9.88 -10.84
CA LEU A 75 -2.84 -8.54 -10.60
C LEU A 75 -3.34 -7.50 -11.62
N ASP A 76 -3.37 -7.84 -12.91
CA ASP A 76 -3.81 -6.92 -13.97
C ASP A 76 -5.28 -6.53 -13.83
N GLU A 77 -6.15 -7.49 -13.49
CA GLU A 77 -7.57 -7.23 -13.22
C GLU A 77 -7.73 -6.30 -12.02
N ILE A 78 -6.99 -6.56 -10.94
CA ILE A 78 -7.02 -5.71 -9.74
C ILE A 78 -6.59 -4.28 -10.07
N MET A 79 -5.50 -4.09 -10.82
CA MET A 79 -5.01 -2.77 -11.19
C MET A 79 -6.00 -2.03 -12.09
N ALA A 80 -6.67 -2.72 -13.03
CA ALA A 80 -7.70 -2.15 -13.87
C ALA A 80 -8.89 -1.64 -13.04
N LEU A 81 -9.40 -2.45 -12.11
CA LEU A 81 -10.49 -2.05 -11.21
C LEU A 81 -10.12 -0.85 -10.34
N VAL A 82 -8.89 -0.80 -9.83
CA VAL A 82 -8.39 0.35 -9.06
C VAL A 82 -8.37 1.61 -9.92
N TYR A 83 -7.90 1.52 -11.17
CA TYR A 83 -7.86 2.66 -12.08
C TYR A 83 -9.28 3.15 -12.42
N ASP A 84 -10.20 2.25 -12.74
CA ASP A 84 -11.59 2.62 -13.03
C ASP A 84 -12.27 3.27 -11.83
N TYR A 85 -11.99 2.77 -10.61
CA TYR A 85 -12.46 3.40 -9.38
C TYR A 85 -11.86 4.80 -9.19
N ALA A 86 -10.56 4.97 -9.41
CA ALA A 86 -9.91 6.28 -9.31
C ALA A 86 -10.50 7.28 -10.31
N LYS A 87 -10.72 6.86 -11.55
CA LYS A 87 -11.35 7.66 -12.61
C LYS A 87 -12.79 8.04 -12.27
N GLY A 88 -13.59 7.11 -11.76
CA GLY A 88 -14.95 7.39 -11.28
C GLY A 88 -15.01 8.41 -10.13
N ARG A 89 -13.88 8.68 -9.48
CA ARG A 89 -13.72 9.65 -8.39
C ARG A 89 -12.97 10.91 -8.79
N GLY A 90 -12.58 11.07 -10.06
CA GLY A 90 -11.81 12.22 -10.55
C GLY A 90 -10.37 12.26 -10.02
N LEU A 91 -9.78 11.10 -9.70
CA LEU A 91 -8.43 10.97 -9.12
C LEU A 91 -7.41 10.39 -10.12
N GLU A 92 -7.78 10.21 -11.37
CA GLU A 92 -6.97 9.57 -12.42
C GLU A 92 -5.67 10.31 -12.75
N GLN A 93 -5.58 11.60 -12.41
CA GLN A 93 -4.35 12.40 -12.53
C GLN A 93 -3.33 12.07 -11.43
N ILE A 94 -3.80 11.60 -10.27
CA ILE A 94 -2.95 11.22 -9.13
C ILE A 94 -2.63 9.73 -9.20
N TYR A 95 -3.65 8.91 -9.44
CA TYR A 95 -3.55 7.46 -9.55
C TYR A 95 -3.65 7.04 -11.01
N THR A 96 -2.60 7.36 -11.77
CA THR A 96 -2.44 6.85 -13.14
C THR A 96 -2.20 5.34 -13.13
N LYS A 97 -2.27 4.69 -14.29
CA LYS A 97 -1.97 3.25 -14.40
C LYS A 97 -0.54 2.94 -13.95
N GLU A 98 0.40 3.82 -14.28
CA GLU A 98 1.81 3.73 -13.90
C GLU A 98 1.96 3.87 -12.39
N ALA A 99 1.32 4.88 -11.79
CA ALA A 99 1.34 5.08 -10.34
C ALA A 99 0.75 3.87 -9.59
N ILE A 100 -0.35 3.30 -10.07
CA ILE A 100 -0.96 2.10 -9.49
C ILE A 100 0.02 0.93 -9.59
N SER A 101 0.62 0.71 -10.77
CA SER A 101 1.62 -0.34 -10.97
C SER A 101 2.82 -0.20 -10.03
N GLU A 102 3.36 1.02 -9.87
CA GLU A 102 4.45 1.32 -8.93
C GLU A 102 4.06 0.98 -7.47
N ILE A 103 2.86 1.38 -7.04
CA ILE A 103 2.36 1.07 -5.68
C ILE A 103 2.26 -0.44 -5.47
N PHE A 104 1.68 -1.18 -6.42
CA PHE A 104 1.55 -2.63 -6.31
C PHE A 104 2.91 -3.33 -6.37
N ALA A 105 3.86 -2.84 -7.16
CA ALA A 105 5.24 -3.35 -7.17
C ALA A 105 5.94 -3.20 -5.81
N LEU A 106 5.66 -2.12 -5.07
CA LEU A 106 6.19 -1.88 -3.72
C LEU A 106 5.53 -2.78 -2.65
N ALA A 107 4.41 -3.43 -2.97
CA ALA A 107 3.65 -4.34 -2.11
C ALA A 107 3.93 -5.83 -2.39
N ARG A 108 4.79 -6.13 -3.37
CA ARG A 108 5.26 -7.50 -3.65
C ARG A 108 6.01 -8.09 -2.44
#